data_AF-A0A933QTA2-F1
#
_entry.id   AF-A0A933QTA2-F1
#
_cell.length_a   1.000
_cell.length_b   1.000
_cell.length_c   1.000
_cell.angle_alpha   90.00
_cell.angle_beta   90.00
_cell.angle_gamma   90.00
#
_symmetry.space_group_name_H-M   'P 1'
#
loop_
_entity.id
_entity.type
_entity.pdbx_description
1 polymer ?
#
loop_
_entity_poly.entity_id
_entity_poly.type
_entity_poly.pdbx_seq_one_letter_code
_entity_poly.pdbx_strand_id
1 'polypeptide(L)'
;MSIAKKNGNRGARSARGNPELARAKRILHKHLPELRERYSVKTLGVFGSYVRGEQKKKSDLDLLIEFEQTPTLLEFVHLKRHLGDLVGIPVDLVLKKTLKPHIGRYILAEVVPIA
;
A
#
# COMPACT_ATOMS: atom_id res chain seq x y z
N MET A 1 -10.00 10.00 36.69
CA MET A 1 -9.81 10.98 35.59
C MET A 1 -8.66 10.50 34.72
N SER A 2 -8.93 9.86 33.59
CA SER A 2 -7.90 9.44 32.64
C SER A 2 -8.03 10.26 31.37
N ILE A 3 -7.19 11.28 31.26
CA ILE A 3 -6.99 12.06 30.03
C ILE A 3 -5.86 11.42 29.24
N ALA A 4 -6.20 10.76 28.14
CA ALA A 4 -5.24 10.41 27.10
C ALA A 4 -5.86 10.72 25.73
N LYS A 5 -5.90 12.01 25.36
CA LYS A 5 -6.01 12.41 23.96
C LYS A 5 -4.64 12.22 23.31
N LYS A 6 -4.48 11.21 22.46
CA LYS A 6 -3.29 11.01 21.62
C LYS A 6 -3.68 10.76 20.17
N ASN A 7 -4.34 11.78 19.58
CA ASN A 7 -4.69 11.82 18.16
C ASN A 7 -3.87 12.90 17.46
N GLY A 8 -3.22 12.49 16.36
CA GLY A 8 -2.45 13.35 15.47
C GLY A 8 -0.99 12.93 15.40
N ASN A 9 -0.58 12.40 14.24
CA ASN A 9 0.82 12.38 13.78
C ASN A 9 1.72 11.17 14.15
N ARG A 10 1.17 9.94 14.26
CA ARG A 10 1.99 8.70 14.42
C ARG A 10 2.46 8.07 13.09
N GLY A 11 1.64 8.10 12.02
CA GLY A 11 1.97 7.44 10.75
C GLY A 11 3.20 8.01 10.03
N ALA A 12 3.32 9.34 9.93
CA ALA A 12 4.42 9.99 9.21
C ALA A 12 5.79 9.94 9.93
N ARG A 13 5.82 9.71 11.25
CA ARG A 13 7.08 9.52 11.99
C ARG A 13 7.57 8.07 11.94
N SER A 14 6.65 7.10 11.92
CA SER A 14 6.99 5.68 11.87
C SER A 14 7.55 5.26 10.49
N ALA A 15 6.94 5.76 9.40
CA ALA A 15 7.38 5.43 8.04
C ALA A 15 8.83 5.84 7.72
N ARG A 16 9.38 6.90 8.35
CA ARG A 16 10.76 7.34 8.14
C ARG A 16 11.82 6.40 8.74
N GLY A 17 11.42 5.51 9.64
CA GLY A 17 12.31 4.56 10.31
C GLY A 17 12.12 3.09 9.90
N ASN A 18 11.17 2.77 9.01
CA ASN A 18 10.91 1.39 8.60
C ASN A 18 11.75 1.00 7.36
N PRO A 19 12.84 0.24 7.51
CA PRO A 19 13.68 -0.16 6.38
C PRO A 19 12.97 -1.10 5.40
N GLU A 20 12.02 -1.91 5.87
CA GLU A 20 11.25 -2.82 5.02
C GLU A 20 10.31 -2.05 4.10
N LEU A 21 9.61 -1.04 4.64
CA LEU A 21 8.80 -0.12 3.85
C LEU A 21 9.66 0.62 2.82
N ALA A 22 10.81 1.16 3.22
CA ALA A 22 11.71 1.86 2.31
C ALA A 22 12.19 0.95 1.16
N ARG A 23 12.53 -0.31 1.48
CA ARG A 23 12.91 -1.32 0.48
C ARG A 23 11.76 -1.60 -0.48
N ALA A 24 10.56 -1.89 0.03
CA ALA A 24 9.38 -2.18 -0.79
C ALA A 24 9.05 -1.01 -1.72
N LYS A 25 9.01 0.22 -1.19
CA LYS A 25 8.77 1.43 -1.97
C LYS A 25 9.77 1.60 -3.12
N ARG A 26 11.06 1.37 -2.86
CA ARG A 26 12.11 1.49 -3.87
C ARG A 26 11.93 0.48 -5.01
N ILE A 27 11.60 -0.77 -4.68
CA ILE A 27 11.31 -1.81 -5.67
C ILE A 27 10.09 -1.42 -6.51
N LEU A 28 8.99 -1.05 -5.85
CA LEU A 28 7.74 -0.67 -6.53
C LEU A 28 7.93 0.57 -7.42
N HIS A 29 8.67 1.58 -6.95
CA HIS A 29 9.00 2.77 -7.74
C HIS A 29 9.79 2.40 -9.01
N LYS A 30 10.81 1.55 -8.88
CA LYS A 30 11.61 1.09 -10.03
C LYS A 30 10.76 0.39 -11.10
N HIS A 31 9.74 -0.36 -10.69
CA HIS A 31 8.85 -1.09 -11.60
C HIS A 31 7.58 -0.30 -11.98
N LEU A 32 7.38 0.91 -11.47
CA LEU A 32 6.16 1.68 -11.72
C LEU A 32 5.89 1.95 -13.22
N PRO A 33 6.90 2.21 -14.08
CA PRO A 33 6.67 2.33 -15.52
C PRO A 33 6.07 1.06 -16.14
N GLU A 34 6.63 -0.10 -15.80
CA GLU A 34 6.12 -1.40 -16.26
C GLU A 34 4.68 -1.64 -15.76
N LEU A 35 4.41 -1.33 -14.49
CA LEU A 35 3.08 -1.49 -13.90
C LEU A 35 2.03 -0.61 -14.60
N ARG A 36 2.40 0.62 -14.96
CA ARG A 36 1.56 1.55 -15.73
C ARG A 36 1.26 1.00 -17.12
N GLU A 37 2.28 0.57 -17.84
CA GLU A 37 2.16 0.11 -19.23
C GLU A 37 1.40 -1.21 -19.33
N ARG A 38 1.76 -2.21 -18.52
CA ARG A 38 1.22 -3.58 -18.65
C ARG A 38 -0.14 -3.78 -17.97
N TYR A 39 -0.37 -3.09 -16.85
CA TYR A 39 -1.54 -3.34 -16.01
C TYR A 39 -2.45 -2.12 -15.87
N SER A 40 -2.21 -1.04 -16.63
CA SER A 40 -2.97 0.21 -16.55
C SER A 40 -3.03 0.80 -15.13
N VAL A 41 -1.97 0.64 -14.33
CA VAL A 41 -1.94 1.18 -12.96
C VAL A 41 -1.88 2.70 -12.99
N LYS A 42 -2.89 3.36 -12.41
CA LYS A 42 -2.97 4.82 -12.30
C LYS A 42 -2.25 5.33 -11.07
N THR A 43 -2.59 4.79 -9.90
CA THR A 43 -1.91 5.11 -8.64
C THR A 43 -1.62 3.86 -7.84
N LEU A 44 -0.51 3.90 -7.09
CA LEU A 44 -0.10 2.85 -6.17
C LEU A 44 0.41 3.50 -4.89
N GLY A 45 0.02 2.95 -3.74
CA GLY A 45 0.51 3.40 -2.44
C GLY A 45 0.54 2.26 -1.43
N VAL A 46 1.42 2.37 -0.44
CA VAL A 46 1.45 1.44 0.70
C VAL A 46 0.62 2.03 1.82
N PHE A 47 -0.14 1.21 2.53
CA PHE A 47 -0.85 1.60 3.75
C PHE A 47 -0.67 0.52 4.82
N GLY A 48 -1.43 0.60 5.91
CA GLY A 48 -1.50 -0.49 6.86
C GLY A 48 -0.27 -0.62 7.77
N SER A 49 0.01 -1.86 8.17
CA SER A 49 0.95 -2.15 9.26
C SER A 49 2.38 -1.68 8.97
N TYR A 50 2.84 -1.77 7.72
CA TYR A 50 4.17 -1.31 7.30
C TYR A 50 4.34 0.20 7.42
N VAL A 51 3.29 0.99 7.14
CA VAL A 51 3.32 2.44 7.33
C VAL A 51 3.34 2.81 8.81
N ARG A 52 2.61 2.05 9.64
CA ARG A 52 2.55 2.28 11.09
C ARG A 52 3.74 1.71 11.86
N GLY A 53 4.57 0.87 11.25
CA GLY A 53 5.67 0.17 11.92
C GLY A 53 5.19 -0.94 12.86
N GLU A 54 4.00 -1.47 12.61
CA GLU A 54 3.32 -2.48 13.43
C GLU A 54 3.33 -3.86 12.74
N GLN A 55 4.07 -4.01 11.65
CA GLN A 55 4.13 -5.26 10.90
C GLN A 55 4.83 -6.37 11.70
N LYS A 56 4.40 -7.62 11.49
CA LYS A 56 4.99 -8.82 12.08
C LYS A 56 5.67 -9.64 10.98
N LYS A 57 6.46 -10.64 11.36
CA LYS A 57 7.17 -11.53 10.41
C LYS A 57 6.29 -12.21 9.35
N LYS A 58 4.98 -12.34 9.58
CA LYS A 58 4.01 -12.94 8.66
C LYS A 58 3.02 -11.93 8.08
N SER A 59 3.32 -10.63 8.16
CA SER A 59 2.43 -9.58 7.67
C SER A 59 2.58 -9.40 6.16
N ASP A 60 1.44 -9.38 5.48
CA ASP A 60 1.33 -9.01 4.07
C ASP A 60 1.56 -7.51 3.89
N LEU A 61 2.03 -7.11 2.71
CA LEU A 61 2.17 -5.71 2.32
C LEU A 61 0.85 -5.19 1.75
N ASP A 62 0.17 -4.33 2.50
CA ASP A 62 -1.08 -3.70 2.08
C ASP A 62 -0.83 -2.60 1.03
N LEU A 63 -1.33 -2.82 -0.19
CA LEU A 63 -1.20 -1.90 -1.31
C LEU A 63 -2.56 -1.35 -1.75
N LEU A 64 -2.67 -0.03 -1.79
CA LEU A 64 -3.83 0.67 -2.34
C LEU A 64 -3.57 0.99 -3.81
N ILE A 65 -4.48 0.57 -4.68
CA ILE A 65 -4.32 0.69 -6.13
C ILE A 65 -5.53 1.34 -6.80
N GLU A 66 -5.27 2.14 -7.82
CA GLU A 66 -6.26 2.66 -8.76
C GLU A 66 -5.77 2.34 -10.18
N PHE A 67 -6.69 2.04 -11.09
CA PHE A 67 -6.38 1.71 -12.48
C PHE A 67 -7.00 2.75 -13.42
N GLU A 68 -6.34 3.04 -14.54
CA GLU A 68 -6.93 3.83 -15.63
C GLU A 68 -8.03 3.02 -16.33
N GLN A 69 -7.83 1.72 -16.48
CA GLN A 69 -8.77 0.78 -17.06
C GLN A 69 -9.00 -0.37 -16.08
N THR A 70 -10.27 -0.74 -15.82
CA THR A 70 -10.56 -1.78 -14.83
C THR A 70 -10.02 -3.13 -15.34
N PRO A 71 -9.12 -3.80 -14.60
CA PRO A 71 -8.60 -5.09 -15.01
C PRO A 71 -9.67 -6.18 -14.87
N THR A 72 -9.52 -7.24 -15.64
CA THR A 72 -10.21 -8.51 -15.39
C THR A 72 -9.76 -9.12 -14.07
N LEU A 73 -10.53 -10.08 -13.54
CA LEU A 73 -10.16 -10.79 -12.30
C LEU A 73 -8.82 -11.52 -12.43
N LEU A 74 -8.54 -12.12 -13.60
CA LEU A 74 -7.29 -12.83 -13.84
C LEU A 74 -6.09 -11.88 -13.87
N GLU A 75 -6.21 -10.73 -14.54
CA GLU A 75 -5.17 -9.70 -14.53
C GLU A 75 -4.92 -9.15 -13.13
N PHE A 76 -5.97 -8.95 -12.34
CA PHE A 76 -5.86 -8.51 -10.95
C PHE A 76 -5.11 -9.53 -10.08
N VAL A 77 -5.44 -10.82 -10.20
CA VAL A 77 -4.76 -11.91 -9.48
C VAL A 77 -3.31 -12.05 -9.94
N HIS A 78 -3.04 -11.95 -11.24
CA HIS A 78 -1.68 -11.97 -11.78
C HIS A 78 -0.85 -10.80 -11.27
N LEU A 79 -1.41 -9.59 -11.26
CA LEU A 79 -0.75 -8.41 -10.71
C LEU A 79 -0.45 -8.59 -9.21
N LYS A 80 -1.42 -9.07 -8.43
CA LYS A 80 -1.22 -9.35 -6.99
C LYS A 80 -0.03 -10.28 -6.76
N ARG A 81 0.04 -11.39 -7.50
CA ARG A 81 1.16 -12.34 -7.42
C ARG A 81 2.47 -11.69 -7.85
N HIS A 82 2.47 -11.01 -9.00
CA HIS A 82 3.64 -10.36 -9.56
C HIS A 82 4.23 -9.30 -8.60
N LEU A 83 3.39 -8.48 -7.98
CA LEU A 83 3.83 -7.52 -6.96
C LEU A 83 4.46 -8.23 -5.77
N GLY A 84 3.86 -9.32 -5.29
CA GLY A 84 4.41 -10.14 -4.22
C GLY A 84 5.79 -10.73 -4.56
N ASP A 85 5.95 -11.24 -5.78
CA ASP A 85 7.23 -11.75 -6.28
C ASP A 85 8.29 -10.64 -6.36
N LEU A 86 7.91 -9.45 -6.82
CA LEU A 86 8.81 -8.29 -6.90
C LEU A 86 9.32 -7.87 -5.51
N VAL A 87 8.43 -7.75 -4.53
CA VAL A 87 8.83 -7.31 -3.18
C VAL A 87 9.42 -8.44 -2.33
N GLY A 88 9.14 -9.70 -2.67
CA GLY A 88 9.59 -10.90 -1.96
C GLY A 88 8.78 -11.23 -0.70
N ILE A 89 7.58 -10.67 -0.57
CA ILE A 89 6.63 -10.92 0.53
C ILE A 89 5.21 -10.94 -0.03
N PRO A 90 4.25 -11.63 0.62
CA PRO A 90 2.87 -11.58 0.18
C PRO A 90 2.34 -10.14 0.18
N VAL A 91 1.49 -9.83 -0.80
CA VAL A 91 0.86 -8.53 -0.97
C VAL A 91 -0.63 -8.71 -0.79
N ASP A 92 -1.30 -7.78 -0.10
CA ASP A 92 -2.74 -7.60 -0.22
C ASP A 92 -3.06 -6.36 -1.07
N LEU A 93 -3.84 -6.55 -2.12
CA LEU A 93 -4.10 -5.51 -3.11
C LEU A 93 -5.54 -5.02 -2.95
N VAL A 94 -5.70 -3.74 -2.63
CA VAL A 94 -7.00 -3.13 -2.34
C VAL A 94 -7.31 -2.05 -3.37
N LEU A 95 -8.48 -2.16 -3.99
CA LEU A 95 -8.99 -1.17 -4.92
C LEU A 95 -9.40 0.10 -4.16
N LYS A 96 -8.85 1.25 -4.54
CA LYS A 96 -9.23 2.55 -3.97
C LYS A 96 -10.74 2.83 -4.09
N LYS A 97 -11.36 2.42 -5.20
CA LYS A 97 -12.80 2.59 -5.45
C LYS A 97 -13.71 1.75 -4.55
N THR A 98 -13.20 0.69 -3.89
CA THR A 98 -14.01 -0.20 -3.04
C THR A 98 -13.98 0.21 -1.56
N LEU A 99 -13.23 1.27 -1.21
CA LEU A 99 -13.15 1.76 0.16
C LEU A 99 -14.47 2.42 0.57
N LYS A 100 -15.11 1.89 1.63
CA LYS A 100 -16.29 2.50 2.24
C LYS A 100 -15.92 3.88 2.83
N PRO A 101 -16.76 4.93 2.72
CA PRO A 101 -16.40 6.30 3.13
C PRO A 101 -15.89 6.47 4.57
N HIS A 102 -16.36 5.64 5.52
CA HIS A 102 -15.94 5.71 6.91
C HIS A 102 -14.57 5.09 7.16
N ILE A 103 -14.21 4.00 6.47
CA ILE A 103 -12.89 3.34 6.58
C ILE A 103 -11.87 4.04 5.67
N GLY A 104 -12.31 4.41 4.46
CA GLY A 104 -11.45 4.98 3.43
C GLY A 104 -10.76 6.27 3.89
N ARG A 105 -11.41 7.10 4.70
CA ARG A 105 -10.79 8.32 5.24
C ARG A 105 -9.52 8.04 6.06
N TYR A 106 -9.50 6.96 6.85
CA TYR A 106 -8.32 6.59 7.65
C TYR A 106 -7.20 6.03 6.77
N ILE A 107 -7.54 5.13 5.84
CA ILE A 107 -6.58 4.52 4.92
C ILE A 107 -5.95 5.59 4.02
N LEU A 108 -6.76 6.48 3.44
CA LEU A 108 -6.29 7.54 2.56
C LEU A 108 -5.41 8.57 3.28
N ALA A 109 -5.63 8.78 4.59
CA ALA A 109 -4.82 9.71 5.39
C ALA A 109 -3.44 9.14 5.76
N GLU A 110 -3.28 7.82 5.77
CA GLU A 110 -1.98 7.17 6.06
C GLU A 110 -1.25 6.68 4.80
N VAL A 111 -1.92 6.60 3.65
CA VAL A 111 -1.30 6.12 2.40
C VAL A 111 0.01 6.84 2.13
N VAL A 112 1.04 6.03 1.87
CA VAL A 112 2.34 6.50 1.39
C VAL A 112 2.42 6.20 -0.11
N PRO A 113 2.32 7.23 -0.97
CA PRO A 113 2.37 7.04 -2.41
C PRO A 113 3.70 6.45 -2.89
N ILE A 114 3.62 5.65 -3.96
CA ILE A 114 4.75 5.30 -4.81
C ILE A 114 4.81 6.35 -5.92
N ALA A 115 5.76 7.26 -5.82
CA ALA A 115 6.03 8.34 -6.78
C ALA A 115 7.48 8.24 -7.22
#